data_AF-A0A9E5M0T6-F1
#
_entry.id   AF-A0A9E5M0T6-F1
#
_cell.length_a   1.000
_cell.length_b   1.000
_cell.length_c   1.000
_cell.angle_alpha   90.00
_cell.angle_beta   90.00
_cell.angle_gamma   90.00
#
_symmetry.space_group_name_H-M   'P 1'
#
loop_
_entity.id
_entity.type
_entity.pdbx_description
1 polymer ?
#
loop_
_entity_poly.entity_id
_entity_poly.type
_entity_poly.pdbx_seq_one_letter_code
_entity_poly.pdbx_strand_id
1 'polypeptide(L)'
;MVNFDFGVASGDPLSDSVILWTHAKYQDLSDAVPLTWQVASDLEFTKIVVFGTGQASADSGYTFKVDAKGLLPNQTYFYRFTAGKHISPIGKTKTLPTGSVNEVKLAVLSCSNYPAGFFNVYSEVA
;
A
#
# COMPACT_ATOMS: atom_id res chain seq x y z
N MET A 1 -1.63 19.26 -9.18
CA MET A 1 -1.09 17.88 -9.35
C MET A 1 -1.51 17.06 -8.13
N VAL A 2 -1.75 15.75 -8.27
CA VAL A 2 -1.96 14.88 -7.08
C VAL A 2 -0.60 14.38 -6.63
N ASN A 3 -0.31 14.55 -5.34
CA ASN A 3 0.92 14.11 -4.71
C ASN A 3 0.69 12.88 -3.84
N PHE A 4 1.64 11.94 -3.91
CA PHE A 4 1.74 10.76 -3.05
C PHE A 4 3.01 10.85 -2.19
N ASP A 5 3.21 11.98 -1.52
CA ASP A 5 4.49 12.33 -0.85
C ASP A 5 4.88 11.37 0.29
N PHE A 6 3.90 10.67 0.87
CA PHE A 6 4.11 9.66 1.91
C PHE A 6 4.15 8.22 1.35
N GLY A 7 4.14 8.07 0.03
CA GLY A 7 4.19 6.79 -0.65
C GLY A 7 2.95 5.93 -0.43
N VAL A 8 3.18 4.63 -0.35
CA VAL A 8 2.16 3.59 -0.21
C VAL A 8 2.57 2.61 0.87
N ALA A 9 1.59 1.98 1.52
CA ALA A 9 1.83 0.92 2.48
C ALA A 9 0.77 -0.16 2.37
N SER A 10 1.11 -1.37 2.82
CA SER A 10 0.17 -2.46 2.98
C SER A 10 0.39 -3.16 4.32
N GLY A 11 -0.66 -3.71 4.92
CA GLY A 11 -0.59 -4.33 6.23
C GLY A 11 -1.78 -5.22 6.53
N ASP A 12 -1.79 -5.79 7.74
CA ASP A 12 -2.80 -6.72 8.24
C ASP A 12 -3.20 -7.79 7.21
N PRO A 13 -2.24 -8.53 6.61
CA PRO A 13 -2.57 -9.54 5.62
C PRO A 13 -3.38 -10.67 6.27
N LEU A 14 -4.43 -11.09 5.59
CA LEU A 14 -5.13 -12.35 5.80
C LEU A 14 -4.74 -13.33 4.69
N SER A 15 -5.33 -14.53 4.72
CA SER A 15 -5.12 -15.52 3.65
C SER A 15 -5.71 -15.09 2.32
N ASP A 16 -6.71 -14.22 2.33
CA ASP A 16 -7.49 -13.83 1.16
C ASP A 16 -7.65 -12.31 1.01
N SER A 17 -7.02 -11.52 1.89
CA SER A 17 -7.08 -10.07 1.82
C SER A 17 -5.84 -9.39 2.38
N VAL A 18 -5.70 -8.09 2.11
CA VAL A 18 -4.69 -7.22 2.70
C VAL A 18 -5.18 -5.78 2.71
N ILE A 19 -4.81 -5.02 3.74
CA ILE A 19 -5.07 -3.58 3.77
C ILE A 19 -4.07 -2.88 2.86
N LEU A 20 -4.57 -1.99 1.99
CA LEU A 20 -3.77 -1.06 1.21
C LEU A 20 -3.98 0.37 1.73
N TRP A 21 -2.92 1.15 1.80
CA TRP A 21 -2.91 2.51 2.31
C TRP A 21 -2.10 3.45 1.42
N THR A 22 -2.57 4.70 1.32
CA THR A 22 -1.78 5.83 0.83
C THR A 22 -2.27 7.12 1.45
N HIS A 23 -1.46 8.17 1.35
CA HIS A 23 -1.89 9.55 1.52
C HIS A 23 -1.82 10.26 0.17
N ALA A 24 -2.94 10.82 -0.28
CA ALA A 24 -3.06 11.47 -1.59
C ALA A 24 -3.73 12.83 -1.44
N LYS A 25 -3.04 13.90 -1.87
CA LYS A 25 -3.55 15.26 -1.76
C LYS A 25 -3.25 16.04 -3.03
N TYR A 26 -4.18 16.90 -3.46
CA TYR A 26 -3.88 17.90 -4.46
C TYR A 26 -2.94 18.96 -3.88
N GLN A 27 -1.89 19.30 -4.62
CA GLN A 27 -1.02 20.42 -4.27
C GLN A 27 -1.86 21.71 -4.14
N ASP A 28 -1.74 22.38 -2.98
CA ASP A 28 -2.39 23.65 -2.63
C ASP A 28 -3.92 23.69 -2.68
N LEU A 29 -4.59 22.53 -2.76
CA LEU A 29 -6.06 22.43 -2.72
C LEU A 29 -6.54 21.62 -1.53
N SER A 30 -7.80 21.85 -1.16
CA SER A 30 -8.47 21.14 -0.07
C SER A 30 -9.43 20.05 -0.55
N ASP A 31 -9.68 19.96 -1.84
CA ASP A 31 -10.62 19.01 -2.45
C ASP A 31 -10.25 17.55 -2.16
N ALA A 32 -11.28 16.70 -2.08
CA ALA A 32 -11.08 15.27 -1.98
C ALA A 32 -10.44 14.74 -3.27
N VAL A 33 -9.48 13.83 -3.13
CA VAL A 33 -8.81 13.17 -4.25
C VAL A 33 -9.54 11.86 -4.54
N PRO A 34 -10.26 11.73 -5.67
CA PRO A 34 -10.80 10.44 -6.09
C PRO A 34 -9.65 9.53 -6.52
N LEU A 35 -9.68 8.29 -6.03
CA LEU A 35 -8.64 7.29 -6.25
C LEU A 35 -9.24 6.02 -6.85
N THR A 36 -8.52 5.44 -7.79
CA THR A 36 -8.66 4.02 -8.15
C THR A 36 -7.48 3.26 -7.57
N TRP A 37 -7.74 2.15 -6.91
CA TRP A 37 -6.70 1.25 -6.41
C TRP A 37 -6.74 -0.05 -7.21
N GLN A 38 -5.57 -0.63 -7.46
CA GLN A 38 -5.41 -1.84 -8.26
C GLN A 38 -4.45 -2.78 -7.56
N VAL A 39 -4.75 -4.08 -7.59
CA VAL A 39 -3.85 -5.16 -7.21
C VAL A 39 -3.62 -6.03 -8.44
N ALA A 40 -2.38 -6.38 -8.71
CA ALA A 40 -1.96 -7.19 -9.85
C ALA A 40 -1.01 -8.31 -9.43
N SER A 41 -0.94 -9.37 -10.25
CA SER A 41 0.01 -10.47 -10.03
C SER A 41 1.41 -10.20 -10.58
N ASP A 42 1.58 -9.11 -11.34
CA ASP A 42 2.82 -8.71 -12.02
C ASP A 42 3.07 -7.20 -11.84
N LEU A 43 4.34 -6.80 -11.96
CA LEU A 43 4.81 -5.41 -11.74
C LEU A 43 4.30 -4.45 -12.80
N GLU A 44 4.02 -4.96 -13.99
CA GLU A 44 3.61 -4.24 -15.17
C GLU A 44 2.09 -3.96 -15.17
N PHE A 45 1.36 -4.51 -14.19
CA PHE A 45 -0.10 -4.42 -14.07
C PHE A 45 -0.83 -4.93 -15.32
N THR A 46 -0.28 -5.94 -16.00
CA THR A 46 -0.93 -6.62 -17.13
C THR A 46 -2.03 -7.57 -16.68
N LYS A 47 -1.95 -8.10 -15.45
CA LYS A 47 -2.95 -8.98 -14.83
C LYS A 47 -3.44 -8.40 -13.51
N ILE A 48 -4.41 -7.50 -13.61
CA ILE A 48 -5.13 -6.96 -12.45
C ILE A 48 -6.07 -8.06 -11.91
N VAL A 49 -5.93 -8.38 -10.63
CA VAL A 49 -6.71 -9.42 -9.94
C VAL A 49 -7.91 -8.84 -9.19
N VAL A 50 -7.76 -7.66 -8.61
CA VAL A 50 -8.84 -6.93 -7.95
C VAL A 50 -8.54 -5.43 -8.02
N PHE A 51 -9.59 -4.62 -8.12
CA PHE A 51 -9.48 -3.16 -8.14
C PHE A 51 -10.76 -2.56 -7.56
N GLY A 52 -10.71 -1.27 -7.27
CA GLY A 52 -11.88 -0.52 -6.85
C GLY A 52 -11.58 0.97 -6.81
N THR A 53 -12.54 1.72 -6.28
CA THR A 53 -12.43 3.17 -6.14
C THR A 53 -12.60 3.60 -4.69
N GLY A 54 -12.23 4.84 -4.41
CA GLY A 54 -12.41 5.49 -3.12
C GLY A 54 -11.95 6.94 -3.19
N GLN A 55 -11.77 7.56 -2.03
CA GLN A 55 -11.30 8.94 -1.97
C GLN A 55 -10.44 9.19 -0.73
N ALA A 56 -9.45 10.06 -0.88
CA ALA A 56 -8.74 10.69 0.23
C ALA A 56 -9.30 12.10 0.44
N SER A 57 -9.81 12.41 1.63
CA SER A 57 -10.48 13.70 1.92
C SER A 57 -9.90 14.38 3.15
N ALA A 58 -10.26 15.63 3.38
CA ALA A 58 -9.85 16.37 4.57
C ALA A 58 -10.21 15.63 5.88
N ASP A 59 -11.40 15.00 5.93
CA ASP A 59 -11.89 14.27 7.10
C ASP A 59 -11.00 13.08 7.50
N SER A 60 -10.33 12.46 6.53
CA SER A 60 -9.37 11.37 6.77
C SER A 60 -7.92 11.84 6.83
N GLY A 61 -7.68 13.16 6.89
CA GLY A 61 -6.34 13.74 6.76
C GLY A 61 -5.68 13.39 5.43
N TYR A 62 -6.48 13.30 4.35
CA TYR A 62 -6.07 12.89 3.00
C TYR A 62 -5.47 11.49 2.93
N THR A 63 -5.82 10.62 3.88
CA THR A 63 -5.47 9.20 3.83
C THR A 63 -6.60 8.37 3.21
N PHE A 64 -6.23 7.33 2.49
CA PHE A 64 -7.16 6.32 1.97
C PHE A 64 -6.71 4.93 2.43
N LYS A 65 -7.66 4.12 2.90
CA LYS A 65 -7.48 2.71 3.29
C LYS A 65 -8.54 1.86 2.63
N VAL A 66 -8.14 0.69 2.14
CA VAL A 66 -9.07 -0.31 1.61
C VAL A 66 -8.63 -1.71 1.96
N ASP A 67 -9.59 -2.59 2.24
CA ASP A 67 -9.38 -4.02 2.41
C ASP A 67 -9.54 -4.72 1.05
N ALA A 68 -8.41 -5.06 0.42
CA ALA A 68 -8.38 -5.70 -0.89
C ALA A 68 -8.59 -7.21 -0.73
N LYS A 69 -9.85 -7.65 -0.92
CA LYS A 69 -10.30 -9.04 -0.72
C LYS A 69 -10.26 -9.88 -2.00
N GLY A 70 -10.47 -11.19 -1.84
CA GLY A 70 -10.57 -12.14 -2.95
C GLY A 70 -9.21 -12.58 -3.51
N LEU A 71 -8.16 -12.42 -2.71
CA LEU A 71 -6.80 -12.82 -3.07
C LEU A 71 -6.57 -14.30 -2.76
N LEU A 72 -5.57 -14.89 -3.40
CA LEU A 72 -5.14 -16.26 -3.11
C LEU A 72 -4.15 -16.27 -1.94
N PRO A 73 -4.13 -17.32 -1.11
CA PRO A 73 -3.22 -17.43 0.03
C PRO A 73 -1.76 -17.60 -0.40
N ASN A 74 -0.85 -17.15 0.48
CA ASN A 74 0.60 -17.23 0.31
C ASN A 74 1.13 -16.63 -1.01
N GLN A 75 0.43 -15.66 -1.59
CA GLN A 75 0.75 -15.12 -2.91
C GLN A 75 1.29 -13.70 -2.79
N THR A 76 2.35 -13.42 -3.56
CA THR A 76 2.87 -12.05 -3.71
C THR A 76 2.04 -11.30 -4.75
N TYR A 77 1.70 -10.06 -4.44
CA TYR A 77 0.98 -9.14 -5.31
C TYR A 77 1.68 -7.78 -5.35
N PHE A 78 1.37 -7.02 -6.39
CA PHE A 78 1.77 -5.63 -6.57
C PHE A 78 0.53 -4.76 -6.55
N TYR A 79 0.63 -3.55 -6.01
CA TYR A 79 -0.51 -2.64 -5.93
C TYR A 79 -0.10 -1.20 -6.18
N ARG A 80 -1.06 -0.40 -6.66
CA ARG A 80 -0.89 1.04 -6.89
C ARG A 80 -2.20 1.78 -6.76
N PHE A 81 -2.10 3.09 -6.57
CA PHE A 81 -3.22 4.02 -6.60
C PHE A 81 -3.07 4.94 -7.82
N THR A 82 -4.20 5.32 -8.43
CA THR A 82 -4.24 6.27 -9.54
C THR A 82 -5.27 7.36 -9.28
N ALA A 83 -4.94 8.59 -9.68
CA ALA A 83 -5.80 9.77 -9.63
C ALA A 83 -5.73 10.51 -10.96
N GLY A 84 -6.64 10.17 -11.88
CA GLY A 84 -6.56 10.60 -13.27
C GLY A 84 -5.28 10.10 -13.94
N LYS A 85 -4.37 11.01 -14.29
CA LYS A 85 -3.08 10.69 -14.92
C LYS A 85 -1.94 10.45 -13.91
N HIS A 86 -2.17 10.69 -12.63
CA HIS A 86 -1.14 10.55 -11.59
C HIS A 86 -1.20 9.13 -11.02
N ILE A 87 -0.03 8.51 -10.85
CA ILE A 87 0.11 7.13 -10.37
C ILE A 87 1.05 7.17 -9.17
N SER A 88 0.69 6.47 -8.10
CA SER A 88 1.55 6.30 -6.93
C SER A 88 2.80 5.46 -7.27
N PRO A 89 3.81 5.43 -6.39
CA PRO A 89 4.76 4.32 -6.38
C PRO A 89 4.04 2.96 -6.33
N ILE A 90 4.66 1.93 -6.90
CA ILE A 90 4.16 0.56 -6.85
C ILE A 90 4.58 -0.06 -5.51
N GLY A 91 3.62 -0.55 -4.75
CA GLY A 91 3.85 -1.34 -3.55
C GLY A 91 3.86 -2.83 -3.85
N LYS A 92 4.54 -3.61 -2.99
CA LYS A 92 4.54 -5.07 -3.00
C LYS A 92 3.97 -5.59 -1.68
N THR A 93 3.15 -6.62 -1.75
CA THR A 93 2.51 -7.22 -0.57
C THR A 93 2.41 -8.73 -0.71
N LYS A 94 2.09 -9.43 0.38
CA LYS A 94 1.93 -10.88 0.39
C LYS A 94 0.81 -11.29 1.36
N THR A 95 -0.14 -12.11 0.87
CA THR A 95 -1.17 -12.72 1.70
C THR A 95 -0.60 -13.82 2.60
N LEU A 96 -1.25 -14.08 3.72
CA LEU A 96 -0.86 -15.16 4.62
C LEU A 96 -1.11 -16.54 3.98
N PRO A 97 -0.32 -17.55 4.34
CA PRO A 97 -0.60 -18.94 3.98
C PRO A 97 -1.78 -19.50 4.78
N THR A 98 -2.37 -20.58 4.27
CA THR A 98 -3.29 -21.45 5.02
C THR A 98 -2.55 -22.71 5.48
N GLY A 99 -2.82 -23.17 6.70
CA GLY A 99 -2.14 -24.33 7.28
C GLY A 99 -0.76 -24.02 7.89
N SER A 100 0.02 -25.07 8.14
CA SER A 100 1.34 -24.98 8.77
C SER A 100 2.41 -24.50 7.78
N VAL A 101 3.34 -23.68 8.25
CA VAL A 101 4.53 -23.27 7.50
C VAL A 101 5.81 -23.73 8.18
N ASN A 102 6.83 -24.01 7.36
CA ASN A 102 8.13 -24.47 7.84
C ASN A 102 9.02 -23.32 8.35
N GLU A 103 8.84 -22.11 7.81
CA GLU A 103 9.69 -20.94 8.12
C GLU A 103 8.91 -19.63 7.96
N VAL A 104 9.20 -18.66 8.82
CA VAL A 104 8.76 -17.26 8.69
C VAL A 104 9.97 -16.36 8.92
N LYS A 105 10.16 -15.36 8.04
CA LYS A 105 11.20 -14.34 8.17
C LYS A 105 10.55 -12.98 8.36
N LEU A 106 10.90 -12.30 9.45
CA LEU A 106 10.38 -10.99 9.81
C LEU A 106 11.54 -10.08 10.20
N ALA A 107 11.46 -8.82 9.78
CA ALA A 107 12.20 -7.72 10.39
C ALA A 107 11.24 -6.97 11.33
N VAL A 108 11.66 -6.77 12.58
CA VAL A 108 10.88 -6.05 13.59
C VAL A 108 11.66 -4.80 13.99
N LEU A 109 11.06 -3.64 13.83
CA LEU A 109 11.68 -2.35 14.15
C LEU A 109 10.87 -1.63 15.22
N SER A 110 11.56 -0.86 16.06
CA SER A 110 10.94 0.00 17.08
C SER A 110 11.80 1.25 17.31
N CYS A 111 11.30 2.21 18.08
CA CYS A 111 12.04 3.39 18.52
C CYS A 111 12.66 4.24 17.40
N SER A 112 11.92 4.48 16.31
CA SER A 112 12.39 5.28 15.16
C SER A 112 12.29 6.78 15.42
N ASN A 113 13.13 7.27 16.32
CA ASN A 113 13.18 8.68 16.72
C ASN A 113 14.04 9.49 15.73
N TYR A 114 13.39 10.21 14.81
CA TYR A 114 14.05 10.97 13.73
C TYR A 114 15.15 11.96 14.20
N PRO A 115 14.95 12.75 15.28
CA PRO A 115 16.02 13.59 15.84
C PRO A 115 17.28 12.85 16.27
N ALA A 116 17.21 11.56 16.55
CA ALA A 116 18.35 10.76 17.02
C ALA A 116 19.20 10.18 15.88
N GLY A 117 18.76 10.28 14.61
CA GLY A 117 19.54 9.84 13.47
C GLY A 117 18.71 9.51 12.22
N PHE A 118 19.41 9.31 11.10
CA PHE A 118 18.78 8.91 9.84
C PHE A 118 18.29 7.46 9.86
N PHE A 119 17.31 7.18 9.03
CA PHE A 119 16.61 5.90 8.94
C PHE A 119 17.29 4.87 8.03
N ASN A 120 18.64 4.82 8.04
CA ASN A 120 19.43 3.92 7.18
C ASN A 120 19.05 2.44 7.35
N VAL A 121 18.71 2.01 8.57
CA VAL A 121 18.30 0.62 8.86
C VAL A 121 17.07 0.20 8.05
N TYR A 122 16.14 1.12 7.76
CA TYR A 122 15.00 0.82 6.90
C TYR A 122 15.42 0.54 5.46
N SER A 123 16.52 1.16 4.98
CA SER A 123 17.07 0.86 3.66
C SER A 123 17.74 -0.51 3.59
N GLU A 124 18.34 -0.99 4.68
CA GLU A 124 18.93 -2.35 4.73
C GLU A 124 17.88 -3.46 4.81
N VAL A 125 16.67 -3.13 5.30
CA VAL A 125 15.55 -4.07 5.38
C VAL A 125 14.81 -4.21 4.04
N ALA A 126 14.80 -3.15 3.21
CA ALA A 126 14.04 -3.06 1.97
C ALA A 126 14.74 -3.74 0.78
#